data_AF-A0A954VDD9-F1
#
_entry.id   AF-A0A954VDD9-F1
#
_cell.length_a   1.000
_cell.length_b   1.000
_cell.length_c   1.000
_cell.angle_alpha   90.00
_cell.angle_beta   90.00
_cell.angle_gamma   90.00
#
_symmetry.space_group_name_H-M   'P 1'
#
loop_
_entity.id
_entity.type
_entity.pdbx_description
1 polymer ?
#
loop_
_entity_poly.entity_id
_entity_poly.type
_entity_poly.pdbx_seq_one_letter_code
_entity_poly.pdbx_strand_id
1 'polypeptide(L)'
;MYRGIRSTRKLDEACRYRLDFQWLVEGRRIDHTTVSKFRTKHHEALRELFRQIGRLAMSLGLISLCDVAFDGTRVKANNSRYATRTARTLEEKLQALDELFDHLVKQQENQEVADAGLGQPTKLPPPSP
;
A
#
# COMPACT_ATOMS: atom_id res chain seq x y z
N MET A 1 -7.42 -1.12 -33.89
CA MET A 1 -7.84 -1.46 -32.51
C MET A 1 -6.61 -1.87 -31.70
N TYR A 2 -6.05 -0.98 -30.87
CA TYR A 2 -4.92 -1.33 -29.99
C TYR A 2 -5.40 -2.30 -28.91
N ARG A 3 -5.06 -3.59 -29.02
CA ARG A 3 -5.26 -4.55 -27.92
C ARG A 3 -4.22 -4.22 -26.84
N GLY A 4 -4.63 -3.51 -25.79
CA GLY A 4 -3.78 -3.17 -24.64
C GLY A 4 -3.38 -4.41 -23.81
N ILE A 5 -2.50 -5.25 -24.35
CA ILE A 5 -2.06 -6.50 -23.71
C ILE A 5 -1.08 -6.17 -22.58
N ARG A 6 -1.59 -6.13 -21.34
CA ARG A 6 -0.77 -5.87 -20.14
C ARG A 6 -0.45 -7.12 -19.32
N SER A 7 -1.33 -8.13 -19.38
CA SER A 7 -1.17 -9.40 -18.64
C SER A 7 0.02 -10.19 -19.17
N THR A 8 0.87 -10.67 -18.26
CA THR A 8 2.04 -11.50 -18.58
C THR A 8 1.63 -12.83 -19.21
N ARG A 9 0.50 -13.42 -18.80
CA ARG A 9 -0.04 -14.64 -19.43
C ARG A 9 -0.49 -14.40 -20.85
N LYS A 10 -1.15 -13.26 -21.11
CA LYS A 10 -1.54 -12.88 -22.47
C LYS A 10 -0.32 -12.53 -23.35
N LEU A 11 0.76 -12.04 -22.75
CA LEU A 11 2.02 -11.83 -23.46
C LEU A 11 2.70 -13.16 -23.83
N ASP A 12 2.76 -14.13 -22.91
CA ASP A 12 3.27 -15.47 -23.21
C ASP A 12 2.44 -16.16 -24.32
N GLU A 13 1.10 -16.10 -24.22
CA GLU A 13 0.20 -16.57 -25.28
C GLU A 13 0.49 -15.87 -26.62
N ALA A 14 0.66 -14.55 -26.62
CA ALA A 14 0.99 -13.79 -27.82
C ALA A 14 2.34 -14.22 -28.42
N CYS A 15 3.38 -14.40 -27.60
CA CYS A 15 4.67 -14.91 -28.03
C CYS A 15 4.60 -16.33 -28.62
N ARG A 16 3.58 -17.13 -28.25
CA ARG A 16 3.38 -18.49 -28.79
C ARG A 16 2.62 -18.50 -30.10
N TYR A 17 1.58 -17.68 -30.25
CA TYR A 17 0.63 -17.83 -31.35
C TYR A 17 0.62 -16.69 -32.35
N ARG A 18 1.20 -15.53 -32.02
CA ARG A 18 1.20 -14.38 -32.91
C ARG A 18 2.57 -14.15 -33.55
N LEU A 19 2.58 -14.08 -34.88
CA LEU A 19 3.80 -13.90 -35.67
C LEU A 19 4.57 -12.62 -35.32
N ASP A 20 3.87 -11.53 -35.02
CA ASP A 20 4.49 -10.24 -34.64
C ASP A 20 5.26 -10.35 -33.33
N PHE A 21 4.75 -11.11 -32.36
CA PHE A 21 5.45 -11.35 -31.10
C PHE A 21 6.55 -12.40 -31.24
N GLN A 22 6.35 -13.45 -32.04
CA GLN A 22 7.38 -14.45 -32.34
C GLN A 22 8.62 -13.83 -33.00
N TRP A 23 8.41 -12.89 -33.94
CA TRP A 23 9.48 -12.12 -34.54
C TRP A 23 10.20 -11.25 -33.50
N LEU A 24 9.46 -10.54 -32.65
CA LEU A 24 10.01 -9.67 -31.61
C LEU A 24 10.88 -10.43 -30.60
N VAL A 25 10.51 -11.67 -30.27
CA VAL A 25 11.28 -12.53 -29.35
C VAL A 25 12.32 -13.38 -30.06
N GLU A 26 12.53 -13.19 -31.37
CA GLU A 26 13.49 -13.94 -32.19
C GLU A 26 13.31 -15.47 -32.07
N GLY A 27 12.06 -15.94 -32.01
CA GLY A 27 11.75 -17.37 -31.85
C GLY A 27 12.01 -17.94 -30.45
N ARG A 28 12.41 -17.13 -29.46
CA ARG A 28 12.60 -17.59 -28.08
C ARG A 28 11.27 -17.83 -27.39
N ARG A 29 11.18 -18.91 -26.63
CA ARG A 29 9.99 -19.21 -25.81
C ARG A 29 10.09 -18.52 -24.46
N ILE A 30 9.31 -17.47 -24.28
CA ILE A 30 9.28 -16.68 -23.03
C ILE A 30 8.02 -17.02 -22.25
N ASP A 31 8.19 -17.68 -21.10
CA ASP A 31 7.08 -17.96 -20.19
C ASP A 31 6.64 -16.71 -19.40
N HIS A 32 5.38 -16.69 -18.99
CA HIS A 32 4.79 -15.60 -18.20
C HIS A 32 5.56 -15.32 -16.89
N THR A 33 6.16 -16.36 -16.28
CA THR A 33 6.98 -16.24 -15.09
C THR A 33 8.25 -15.44 -15.35
N THR A 34 8.89 -15.68 -16.50
CA THR A 34 10.10 -14.98 -16.93
C THR A 34 9.82 -13.49 -17.14
N VAL A 35 8.72 -13.16 -17.84
CA VAL A 35 8.30 -11.76 -18.04
C VAL A 35 7.99 -11.09 -16.70
N SER A 36 7.31 -11.80 -15.79
CA SER A 36 6.98 -11.27 -14.45
C SER A 36 8.24 -10.95 -13.65
N LYS A 37 9.16 -11.91 -13.56
CA LYS A 37 10.45 -11.73 -12.86
C LYS A 37 11.27 -10.59 -13.44
N PHE A 38 11.33 -10.49 -14.77
CA PHE A 38 12.03 -9.40 -15.45
C PHE A 38 11.44 -8.03 -15.10
N ARG A 39 10.10 -7.90 -15.16
CA ARG A 39 9.40 -6.65 -14.81
C ARG A 39 9.66 -6.23 -13.36
N THR A 40 9.60 -7.16 -12.43
CA THR A 40 9.84 -6.86 -11.00
C THR A 40 11.30 -6.49 -10.75
N LYS A 41 12.24 -7.25 -11.33
CA LYS A 41 13.68 -7.03 -11.15
C LYS A 41 14.16 -5.70 -11.76
N HIS A 42 13.60 -5.28 -12.89
CA HIS A 42 14.06 -4.12 -13.65
C HIS A 42 13.04 -2.97 -13.69
N HIS A 43 12.14 -2.89 -12.70
CA HIS A 43 11.02 -1.94 -12.71
C HIS A 43 11.47 -0.48 -12.85
N GLU A 44 12.55 -0.06 -12.19
CA GLU A 44 13.08 1.31 -12.30
C GLU A 44 13.61 1.61 -13.69
N ALA A 45 14.42 0.71 -14.25
CA ALA A 45 14.97 0.86 -15.61
C ALA A 45 13.86 0.89 -16.67
N LEU A 46 12.83 0.04 -16.51
CA LEU A 46 11.66 0.05 -17.39
C LEU A 46 10.90 1.38 -17.29
N ARG A 47 10.74 1.93 -16.08
CA ARG A 47 10.11 3.25 -15.89
C ARG A 47 10.87 4.35 -16.61
N GLU A 48 12.20 4.36 -16.50
CA GLU A 48 13.03 5.34 -17.21
C GLU A 48 12.93 5.18 -18.74
N LEU A 49 13.01 3.94 -19.22
CA LEU A 49 12.87 3.63 -20.64
C LEU A 49 11.52 4.11 -21.19
N PHE A 50 10.42 3.87 -20.48
CA PHE A 50 9.10 4.37 -20.89
C PHE A 50 9.05 5.89 -20.96
N ARG A 51 9.73 6.59 -20.04
CA ARG A 51 9.83 8.06 -20.09
C ARG A 51 10.58 8.53 -21.33
N GLN A 52 11.68 7.87 -21.68
CA GLN A 52 12.46 8.19 -22.88
C GLN A 52 11.65 7.95 -24.15
N ILE A 53 10.95 6.82 -24.24
CA ILE A 53 10.05 6.51 -25.37
C ILE A 53 8.96 7.57 -25.49
N GLY A 54 8.35 7.98 -24.37
CA GLY A 54 7.34 9.05 -24.36
C GLY A 54 7.89 10.38 -24.88
N ARG A 55 9.09 10.78 -24.42
CA ARG A 55 9.77 12.00 -24.89
C ARG A 55 10.07 11.95 -26.39
N LEU A 56 10.54 10.81 -26.88
CA LEU A 56 10.82 10.61 -28.31
C LEU A 56 9.53 10.66 -29.14
N ALA A 57 8.46 10.02 -28.67
CA ALA A 57 7.18 10.05 -29.34
C ALA A 57 6.59 11.48 -29.39
N MET A 58 6.78 12.28 -28.33
CA MET A 58 6.43 13.70 -28.31
C MET A 58 7.28 14.51 -29.29
N SER A 59 8.60 14.30 -29.34
CA SER A 59 9.47 15.03 -30.26
C SER A 59 9.17 14.71 -31.73
N LEU A 60 8.70 13.50 -32.01
CA LEU A 60 8.25 13.07 -33.34
C LEU A 60 6.81 13.49 -33.66
N GLY A 61 6.10 14.16 -32.75
CA GLY A 61 4.70 14.57 -32.94
C GLY A 61 3.69 13.42 -32.99
N LEU A 62 4.09 12.20 -32.58
CA LEU A 62 3.24 11.00 -32.57
C LEU A 62 2.25 10.99 -31.39
N ILE A 63 2.56 11.72 -30.34
CA ILE A 63 1.73 11.86 -29.14
C ILE A 63 1.69 13.35 -28.77
N SER A 64 0.49 13.93 -28.67
CA SER A 64 0.31 15.24 -28.06
C SER A 64 0.03 15.07 -26.56
N LEU A 65 0.66 15.89 -25.73
CA LEU A 65 0.43 15.90 -24.27
C LEU A 65 -0.85 16.66 -23.89
N CYS A 66 -1.82 16.76 -24.82
CA CYS A 66 -3.01 17.59 -24.62
C CYS A 66 -4.05 16.92 -23.72
N ASP A 67 -4.06 15.59 -23.64
CA ASP A 67 -5.00 14.84 -22.79
C ASP A 67 -4.27 14.17 -21.64
N VAL A 68 -3.77 14.97 -20.69
CA VAL A 68 -3.55 14.48 -19.33
C VAL A 68 -4.94 14.30 -18.70
N ALA A 69 -5.56 13.16 -18.95
CA ALA A 69 -6.77 12.75 -18.26
C ALA A 69 -6.42 12.52 -16.79
N PHE A 70 -6.80 13.47 -15.94
CA PHE A 70 -6.79 13.34 -14.49
C PHE A 70 -7.87 12.31 -14.14
N ASP A 71 -7.54 11.01 -14.15
CA ASP A 71 -8.43 9.98 -13.63
C ASP A 71 -8.44 10.07 -12.10
N GLY A 72 -9.17 11.06 -11.60
CA GLY A 72 -9.47 11.21 -10.19
C GLY A 72 -10.33 10.05 -9.75
N THR A 73 -9.69 8.97 -9.29
CA THR A 73 -10.38 7.88 -8.62
C THR A 73 -11.02 8.44 -7.36
N ARG A 74 -12.36 8.59 -7.36
CA ARG A 74 -13.11 8.93 -6.15
C ARG A 74 -13.04 7.74 -5.20
N VAL A 75 -12.00 7.70 -4.38
CA VAL A 75 -11.96 6.84 -3.21
C VAL A 75 -13.04 7.36 -2.27
N LYS A 76 -14.08 6.56 -2.01
CA LYS A 76 -14.96 6.80 -0.86
C LYS A 76 -14.06 6.74 0.37
N ALA A 77 -13.75 7.89 0.95
CA ALA A 77 -13.23 7.92 2.30
C ALA A 77 -14.22 7.13 3.16
N ASN A 78 -13.71 6.21 3.98
CA ASN A 78 -14.49 5.61 5.06
C ASN A 78 -14.73 6.69 6.14
N ASN A 79 -15.42 7.75 5.75
CA ASN A 79 -15.74 8.89 6.57
C ASN A 79 -17.25 9.07 6.45
N SER A 80 -17.97 8.56 7.46
CA SER A 80 -19.38 8.86 7.63
C SER A 80 -19.53 10.36 7.83
N ARG A 81 -20.48 11.02 7.14
CA ARG A 81 -20.85 12.43 7.41
C ARG A 81 -21.23 12.65 8.89
N TYR A 82 -21.57 11.58 9.62
CA TYR A 82 -21.91 11.60 11.05
C TYR A 82 -20.71 11.27 11.96
N ALA A 83 -19.57 10.88 11.39
CA ALA A 83 -18.30 10.62 12.07
C ALA A 83 -17.32 11.80 11.97
N THR A 84 -17.73 12.93 11.37
CA THR A 84 -16.95 14.16 11.41
C THR A 84 -16.92 14.67 12.85
N ARG A 85 -15.70 14.85 13.39
CA ARG A 85 -15.46 15.41 14.73
C ARG A 85 -14.85 16.79 14.55
N THR A 86 -15.30 17.77 15.31
CA THR A 86 -14.69 19.09 15.38
C THR A 86 -13.54 19.05 16.38
N ALA A 87 -12.58 19.99 16.28
CA ALA A 87 -11.46 20.10 17.22
C ALA A 87 -11.94 20.11 18.68
N ARG A 88 -12.99 20.89 18.96
CA ARG A 88 -13.65 20.94 20.27
C ARG A 88 -14.14 19.57 20.76
N THR A 89 -14.80 18.78 19.91
CA THR A 89 -15.29 17.43 20.32
C THR A 89 -14.16 16.42 20.54
N LEU A 90 -12.97 16.67 19.97
CA LEU A 90 -11.78 15.85 20.23
C LEU A 90 -11.14 16.25 21.57
N GLU A 91 -11.06 17.55 21.87
CA GLU A 91 -10.58 18.06 23.16
C GLU A 91 -11.45 17.58 24.32
N GLU A 92 -12.78 17.65 24.20
CA GLU A 92 -13.72 17.14 25.21
C GLU A 92 -13.54 15.64 25.46
N LYS A 93 -13.23 14.87 24.41
CA LYS A 93 -12.96 13.42 24.53
C LYS A 93 -11.61 13.10 25.14
N LEU A 94 -10.58 13.90 24.85
CA LEU A 94 -9.27 13.77 25.48
C LEU A 94 -9.38 14.04 26.97
N GLN A 95 -10.07 15.11 27.38
CA GLN A 95 -10.34 15.42 28.78
C GLN A 95 -11.08 14.28 29.49
N ALA A 96 -12.14 13.74 28.88
CA ALA A 96 -12.86 12.60 29.46
C ALA A 96 -11.99 11.34 29.59
N LEU A 97 -10.99 11.18 28.71
CA LEU A 97 -10.04 10.06 28.77
C LEU A 97 -9.02 10.26 29.89
N ASP A 98 -8.51 11.48 30.04
CA ASP A 98 -7.58 11.86 31.12
C ASP A 98 -8.25 11.69 32.49
N GLU A 99 -9.49 12.16 32.65
CA GLU A 99 -10.29 11.97 33.88
C GLU A 99 -10.52 10.48 34.21
N LEU A 100 -10.78 9.67 33.19
CA LEU A 100 -10.95 8.22 33.35
C LEU A 100 -9.62 7.57 33.75
N PHE A 101 -8.50 8.03 33.19
CA PHE A 101 -7.16 7.56 33.56
C PHE A 101 -6.86 7.88 35.03
N ASP A 102 -7.10 9.11 35.46
CA ASP A 102 -6.92 9.53 36.86
C ASP A 102 -7.80 8.74 37.82
N HIS A 103 -9.05 8.43 37.42
CA HIS A 103 -9.95 7.60 38.22
C HIS A 103 -9.44 6.16 38.35
N LEU A 104 -8.94 5.57 37.27
CA LEU A 104 -8.37 4.22 37.29
C LEU A 104 -7.08 4.16 38.13
N VAL A 105 -6.21 5.16 38.02
CA VAL A 105 -4.99 5.26 38.85
C VAL A 105 -5.36 5.34 40.33
N LYS A 106 -6.34 6.18 40.71
CA LYS A 106 -6.84 6.24 42.09
C LYS A 106 -7.46 4.93 42.57
N GLN A 107 -8.17 4.21 41.69
CA GLN A 107 -8.67 2.87 42.03
C GLN A 107 -7.53 1.88 42.26
N GLN A 108 -6.47 1.91 41.46
CA GLN A 108 -5.29 1.07 41.67
C GLN A 108 -4.58 1.43 42.98
N GLU A 109 -4.34 2.70 43.27
CA GLU A 109 -3.72 3.13 44.54
C GLU A 109 -4.56 2.70 45.75
N ASN A 110 -5.89 2.83 45.68
CA ASN A 110 -6.77 2.36 46.76
C ASN A 110 -6.79 0.83 46.89
N GLN A 111 -6.67 0.09 45.78
CA GLN A 111 -6.54 -1.36 45.80
C GLN A 111 -5.18 -1.80 46.36
N GLU A 112 -4.09 -1.12 46.01
CA GLU A 112 -2.75 -1.38 46.56
C GLU A 112 -2.68 -1.09 48.06
N VAL A 113 -3.33 -0.03 48.55
CA VAL A 113 -3.45 0.25 49.99
C VAL A 113 -4.31 -0.79 50.71
N ALA A 114 -5.35 -1.32 50.07
CA ALA A 114 -6.18 -2.40 50.62
C ALA A 114 -5.46 -3.77 50.63
N ASP A 115 -4.67 -4.07 49.60
CA ASP A 115 -3.90 -5.31 49.45
C ASP A 115 -2.53 -5.27 50.18
N ALA A 116 -2.06 -4.10 50.63
CA ALA A 116 -0.84 -3.96 51.44
C ALA A 116 -0.87 -4.74 52.76
N GLY A 117 -2.04 -5.26 53.17
CA GLY A 117 -2.21 -6.15 54.32
C GLY A 117 -2.19 -7.65 54.00
N LEU A 118 -2.14 -8.08 52.73
CA LEU A 118 -2.38 -9.48 52.32
C LEU A 118 -1.42 -9.94 51.21
N GLY A 119 -0.16 -10.27 51.54
CA GLY A 119 0.63 -11.19 50.71
C GLY A 119 2.14 -10.95 50.66
N GLN A 120 2.92 -12.00 50.91
CA GLN A 120 4.39 -11.98 50.82
C GLN A 120 4.87 -11.83 49.36
N PRO A 121 6.03 -11.19 49.12
CA PRO A 121 6.53 -10.94 47.77
C PRO A 121 6.90 -12.25 47.06
N THR A 122 6.14 -12.60 46.02
CA THR A 122 6.48 -13.72 45.14
C THR A 122 7.53 -13.26 44.14
N LYS A 123 8.76 -13.76 44.23
CA LYS A 123 9.84 -13.43 43.29
C LYS A 123 9.50 -13.93 41.89
N LEU A 124 9.65 -13.07 40.88
CA LEU A 124 9.56 -13.46 39.47
C LEU A 124 10.61 -14.54 39.16
N PRO A 125 10.25 -15.63 38.45
CA PRO A 125 11.24 -16.60 38.00
C PRO A 125 12.16 -15.96 36.95
N PRO A 126 13.47 -16.29 36.95
CA PRO A 126 14.42 -15.73 36.00
C PRO A 126 14.08 -16.16 34.56
N PRO A 127 14.39 -15.31 33.55
CA PRO A 127 14.15 -15.64 32.16
C PRO A 127 15.00 -16.84 31.74
N SER A 128 14.37 -17.78 31.03
CA SER A 128 15.06 -18.96 30.47
C SER A 128 16.08 -18.55 29.38
N PRO A 129 17.19 -19.30 29.23
CA PRO A 129 18.28 -18.97 28.30
C PRO A 129 17.90 -19.05 26.82
#